data_AF-A0A6P8SEA2-F1
#
_entry.id   AF-A0A6P8SEA2-F1
#
_cell.length_a   1.000
_cell.length_b   1.000
_cell.length_c   1.000
_cell.angle_alpha   90.00
_cell.angle_beta   90.00
_cell.angle_gamma   90.00
#
_symmetry.space_group_name_H-M   'P 1'
#
loop_
_entity.id
_entity.type
_entity.pdbx_description
1 polymer ?
#
loop_
_entity_poly.entity_id
_entity_poly.type
_entity_poly.pdbx_seq_one_letter_code
_entity_poly.pdbx_strand_id
1 'polypeptide(L)'
;MTNNKEAIANLKTKLEDDLQELRKARKYNETAISEACTGKTRRKLELMRGTVEEAKEKLEKEIFDHMNIHNQLQYEVIKKEKLLEDMKIELEKLKHNIHLDKSENELAQRIRQLENNISKMETKWMAAKSLHRTYLSILDCLKFERLHFPRKVTVVEDAMHSYQNELVTMTQMANKAINTKKAVQRELNSLENLYVIEKKERDSVLSSERKRIKDLIEKQPYKRDMTKKELSKEIRTLMQREMLTADRSPEMITMQEQQEQKLTSDIDRLKNAVQCTHIWEIVGRFMAQQKTGERLQMQIEQRTKERDDFKIHLNDLELEHAQLKFHRTKGENRSEKLADGMDRTVEEEEGKLEIIRSKLADKKKIHLAVQNGIDNLFMKLYGVSVPTETTDLTASKDTYDKLKACEIKLAYLMNVHANLLKSPWIKDELIEPFLQVRELLEESTAMNAQNQKVMVENQISRDIFEFEAQDSDSITTRDDIKRQSQFIVESSSKVKKPSK
;
A
#
# COMPACT_ATOMS: atom_id res chain seq x y z
N MET A 1 -127.35 -48.45 66.06
CA MET A 1 -125.89 -48.26 66.25
C MET A 1 -125.01 -49.30 65.53
N THR A 2 -125.56 -50.17 64.67
CA THR A 2 -124.81 -51.21 63.94
C THR A 2 -124.38 -50.79 62.52
N ASN A 3 -125.12 -49.89 61.85
CA ASN A 3 -124.89 -49.52 60.44
C ASN A 3 -123.60 -48.69 60.17
N ASN A 4 -123.19 -47.84 61.12
CA ASN A 4 -121.93 -47.05 60.99
C ASN A 4 -120.67 -47.89 61.14
N LYS A 5 -120.71 -48.99 61.91
CA LYS A 5 -119.55 -49.88 62.08
C LYS A 5 -119.21 -50.62 60.80
N GLU A 6 -120.22 -51.01 60.04
CA GLU A 6 -120.08 -51.73 58.77
C GLU A 6 -119.59 -50.81 57.64
N ALA A 7 -120.10 -49.57 57.57
CA ALA A 7 -119.58 -48.56 56.64
C ALA A 7 -118.10 -48.18 56.91
N ILE A 8 -117.71 -48.07 58.19
CA ILE A 8 -116.31 -47.83 58.57
C ILE A 8 -115.43 -49.05 58.25
N ALA A 9 -115.93 -50.27 58.43
CA ALA A 9 -115.22 -51.47 58.04
C ALA A 9 -114.99 -51.53 56.51
N ASN A 10 -116.02 -51.22 55.72
CA ASN A 10 -115.92 -51.17 54.25
C ASN A 10 -114.99 -50.07 53.74
N LEU A 11 -114.96 -48.90 54.40
CA LEU A 11 -114.01 -47.84 54.06
C LEU A 11 -112.58 -48.22 54.45
N LYS A 12 -112.39 -48.97 55.54
CA LYS A 12 -111.07 -49.49 55.94
C LYS A 12 -110.57 -50.55 54.97
N THR A 13 -111.42 -51.48 54.53
CA THR A 13 -111.03 -52.47 53.51
C THR A 13 -110.72 -51.81 52.19
N LYS A 14 -111.53 -50.82 51.76
CA LYS A 14 -111.27 -50.07 50.54
C LYS A 14 -109.97 -49.25 50.63
N LEU A 15 -109.70 -48.64 51.78
CA LEU A 15 -108.44 -47.95 52.04
C LEU A 15 -107.25 -48.92 52.07
N GLU A 16 -107.43 -50.13 52.62
CA GLU A 16 -106.41 -51.18 52.60
C GLU A 16 -106.13 -51.69 51.18
N ASP A 17 -107.17 -51.85 50.36
CA ASP A 17 -107.07 -52.22 48.95
C ASP A 17 -106.37 -51.12 48.14
N ASP A 18 -106.76 -49.85 48.31
CA ASP A 18 -106.13 -48.69 47.67
C ASP A 18 -104.65 -48.56 48.11
N LEU A 19 -104.34 -48.79 49.39
CA LEU A 19 -102.96 -48.83 49.90
C LEU A 19 -102.16 -50.00 49.31
N GLN A 20 -102.80 -51.15 49.08
CA GLN A 20 -102.16 -52.31 48.47
C GLN A 20 -101.89 -52.08 46.98
N GLU A 21 -102.80 -51.42 46.26
CA GLU A 21 -102.62 -51.02 44.86
C GLU A 21 -101.51 -49.99 44.70
N LEU A 22 -101.46 -48.97 45.57
CA LEU A 22 -100.37 -48.00 45.63
C LEU A 22 -99.01 -48.66 45.91
N ARG A 23 -98.95 -49.66 46.80
CA ARG A 23 -97.72 -50.42 47.06
C ARG A 23 -97.27 -51.22 45.84
N LYS A 24 -98.19 -51.82 45.08
CA LYS A 24 -97.87 -52.53 43.83
C LYS A 24 -97.35 -51.56 42.77
N ALA A 25 -98.02 -50.42 42.57
CA ALA A 25 -97.60 -49.37 41.65
C ALA A 25 -96.22 -48.81 42.00
N ARG A 26 -95.95 -48.57 43.30
CA ARG A 26 -94.64 -48.12 43.78
C ARG A 26 -93.53 -49.14 43.52
N LYS A 27 -93.78 -50.42 43.81
CA LYS A 27 -92.81 -51.49 43.51
C LYS A 27 -92.52 -51.59 42.01
N TYR A 28 -93.55 -51.46 41.17
CA TYR A 28 -93.39 -51.42 39.72
C TYR A 28 -92.50 -50.25 39.27
N ASN A 29 -92.77 -49.04 39.78
CA ASN A 29 -91.96 -47.85 39.48
C ASN A 29 -90.51 -48.03 39.93
N GLU A 30 -90.28 -48.56 41.13
CA GLU A 30 -88.93 -48.84 41.66
C GLU A 30 -88.17 -49.87 40.79
N THR A 31 -88.85 -50.91 40.30
CA THR A 31 -88.24 -51.90 39.39
C THR A 31 -87.92 -51.31 38.01
N ALA A 32 -88.85 -50.58 37.40
CA ALA A 32 -88.68 -49.99 36.07
C ALA A 32 -87.56 -48.92 36.07
N ILE A 33 -87.50 -48.07 37.09
CA ILE A 33 -86.45 -47.05 37.24
C ILE A 33 -85.09 -47.70 37.51
N SER A 34 -85.06 -48.82 38.26
CA SER A 34 -83.83 -49.57 38.53
C SER A 34 -83.23 -50.20 37.28
N GLU A 35 -84.06 -50.69 36.37
CA GLU A 35 -83.66 -51.30 35.10
C GLU A 35 -83.15 -50.24 34.11
N ALA A 36 -83.86 -49.10 34.01
CA ALA A 36 -83.46 -47.99 33.14
C ALA A 36 -82.16 -47.29 33.59
N CYS A 37 -81.86 -47.27 34.90
CA CYS A 37 -80.67 -46.62 35.47
C CYS A 37 -79.51 -47.60 35.76
N THR A 38 -79.44 -48.72 35.05
CA THR A 38 -78.37 -49.71 35.20
C THR A 38 -76.98 -49.06 35.05
N GLY A 39 -76.11 -49.26 36.06
CA GLY A 39 -74.75 -48.69 36.10
C GLY A 39 -74.64 -47.24 36.62
N LYS A 40 -75.73 -46.51 36.87
CA LYS A 40 -75.72 -45.12 37.37
C LYS A 40 -76.30 -45.01 38.78
N THR A 41 -75.53 -45.41 39.80
CA THR A 41 -75.97 -45.53 41.20
C THR A 41 -76.54 -44.23 41.78
N ARG A 42 -75.92 -43.08 41.49
CA ARG A 42 -76.36 -41.77 41.97
C ARG A 42 -77.70 -41.36 41.34
N ARG A 43 -77.84 -41.55 40.02
CA ARG A 43 -79.04 -41.17 39.27
C ARG A 43 -80.23 -42.05 39.62
N LYS A 44 -79.97 -43.34 39.83
CA LYS A 44 -80.96 -44.29 40.34
C LYS A 44 -81.58 -43.80 41.64
N LEU A 45 -80.78 -43.37 42.62
CA LEU A 45 -81.26 -42.91 43.93
C LEU A 45 -82.12 -41.64 43.84
N GLU A 46 -81.80 -40.72 42.93
CA GLU A 46 -82.55 -39.48 42.71
C GLU A 46 -83.93 -39.72 42.08
N LEU A 47 -84.06 -40.74 41.23
CA LEU A 47 -85.28 -41.06 40.48
C LEU A 47 -86.20 -42.04 41.23
N MET A 48 -85.68 -42.87 42.14
CA MET A 48 -86.46 -43.86 42.91
C MET A 48 -87.59 -43.27 43.78
N ARG A 49 -87.64 -41.95 43.98
CA ARG A 49 -88.68 -41.26 44.77
C ARG A 49 -89.85 -40.73 43.93
N GLY A 50 -89.73 -40.73 42.60
CA GLY A 50 -90.74 -40.20 41.67
C GLY A 50 -91.51 -41.30 40.94
N THR A 51 -92.39 -40.88 40.03
CA THR A 51 -93.05 -41.80 39.08
C THR A 51 -92.13 -42.10 37.89
N VAL A 52 -92.47 -43.12 37.11
CA VAL A 52 -91.69 -43.51 35.91
C VAL A 52 -91.68 -42.38 34.88
N GLU A 53 -92.77 -41.62 34.77
CA GLU A 53 -92.93 -40.47 33.87
C GLU A 53 -91.99 -39.33 34.26
N GLU A 54 -91.90 -38.97 35.54
CA GLU A 54 -90.97 -37.94 36.03
C GLU A 54 -89.51 -38.34 35.81
N ALA A 55 -89.21 -39.64 35.98
CA ALA A 55 -87.88 -40.18 35.72
C ALA A 55 -87.51 -40.14 34.24
N LYS A 56 -88.46 -40.47 33.36
CA LYS A 56 -88.31 -40.37 31.91
C LYS A 56 -88.06 -38.94 31.48
N GLU A 57 -88.87 -37.98 31.92
CA GLU A 57 -88.72 -36.56 31.56
C GLU A 57 -87.36 -36.00 32.00
N LYS A 58 -86.91 -36.34 33.22
CA LYS A 58 -85.60 -35.92 33.73
C LYS A 58 -84.43 -36.51 32.93
N LEU A 59 -84.54 -37.76 32.49
CA LEU A 59 -83.51 -38.39 31.65
C LEU A 59 -83.53 -37.84 30.22
N GLU A 60 -84.71 -37.59 29.65
CA GLU A 60 -84.86 -36.96 28.32
C GLU A 60 -84.28 -35.54 28.31
N LYS A 61 -84.53 -34.76 29.36
CA LYS A 61 -83.93 -33.43 29.53
C LYS A 61 -82.40 -33.50 29.59
N GLU A 62 -81.83 -34.43 30.35
CA GLU A 62 -80.38 -34.60 30.41
C GLU A 62 -79.78 -35.02 29.07
N ILE A 63 -80.45 -35.92 28.34
CA ILE A 63 -80.02 -36.33 26.99
C ILE A 63 -80.04 -35.11 26.07
N PHE A 64 -81.08 -34.27 26.16
CA PHE A 64 -81.18 -33.05 25.38
C PHE A 64 -80.09 -32.03 25.74
N ASP A 65 -79.83 -31.81 27.03
CA ASP A 65 -78.77 -30.92 27.52
C ASP A 65 -77.39 -31.41 27.05
N HIS A 66 -77.11 -32.71 27.14
CA HIS A 66 -75.88 -33.31 26.63
C HIS A 66 -75.76 -33.20 25.10
N MET A 67 -76.86 -33.39 24.37
CA MET A 67 -76.89 -33.24 22.91
C MET A 67 -76.63 -31.78 22.51
N ASN A 68 -77.19 -30.82 23.26
CA ASN A 68 -76.97 -29.41 23.02
C ASN A 68 -75.50 -29.01 23.28
N ILE A 69 -74.91 -29.49 24.37
CA ILE A 69 -73.47 -29.31 24.66
C ILE A 69 -72.62 -29.95 23.56
N HIS A 70 -72.96 -31.15 23.10
CA HIS A 70 -72.25 -31.82 22.01
C HIS A 70 -72.30 -31.00 20.72
N ASN A 71 -73.48 -30.50 20.34
CA ASN A 71 -73.66 -29.66 19.16
C ASN A 71 -72.85 -28.36 19.24
N GLN A 72 -72.80 -27.73 20.41
CA GLN A 72 -71.99 -26.52 20.64
C GLN A 72 -70.49 -26.82 20.49
N LEU A 73 -70.00 -27.90 21.11
CA LEU A 73 -68.60 -28.31 20.99
C LEU A 73 -68.23 -28.67 19.55
N GLN A 74 -69.12 -29.36 18.83
CA GLN A 74 -68.92 -29.70 17.42
C GLN A 74 -68.81 -28.45 16.54
N TYR A 75 -69.66 -27.44 16.78
CA TYR A 75 -69.56 -26.16 16.09
C TYR A 75 -68.21 -25.47 16.34
N GLU A 76 -67.75 -25.43 17.59
CA GLU A 76 -66.45 -24.84 17.93
C GLU A 76 -65.26 -25.59 17.31
N VAL A 77 -65.33 -26.91 17.23
CA VAL A 77 -64.32 -27.73 16.53
C VAL A 77 -64.27 -27.37 15.06
N ILE A 78 -65.41 -27.37 14.37
CA ILE A 78 -65.49 -27.03 12.93
C ILE A 78 -64.98 -25.60 12.68
N LYS A 79 -65.30 -24.66 13.58
CA LYS A 79 -64.83 -23.27 13.49
C LYS A 79 -63.31 -23.19 13.61
N LYS A 80 -62.72 -23.90 14.58
CA LYS A 80 -61.26 -23.94 14.77
C LYS A 80 -60.55 -24.66 13.62
N GLU A 81 -61.12 -25.73 13.09
CA GLU A 81 -60.58 -26.43 11.91
C GLU A 81 -60.51 -25.52 10.69
N LYS A 82 -61.57 -24.74 10.42
CA LYS A 82 -61.57 -23.76 9.34
C LYS A 82 -60.47 -22.72 9.52
N LEU A 83 -60.35 -22.14 10.72
CA LEU A 83 -59.30 -21.15 11.01
C LEU A 83 -57.90 -21.74 10.79
N LEU A 84 -57.68 -22.99 11.20
CA LEU A 84 -56.40 -23.66 11.04
C LEU A 84 -56.08 -23.90 9.55
N GLU A 85 -57.08 -24.27 8.76
CA GLU A 85 -56.91 -24.43 7.31
C GLU A 85 -56.61 -23.08 6.62
N ASP A 86 -57.31 -22.01 7.00
CA ASP A 86 -57.03 -20.67 6.49
C ASP A 86 -55.59 -20.23 6.81
N MET A 87 -55.13 -20.46 8.05
CA MET A 87 -53.75 -20.16 8.46
C MET A 87 -52.72 -21.02 7.70
N LYS A 88 -53.00 -22.30 7.42
CA LYS A 88 -52.10 -23.15 6.61
C LYS A 88 -52.00 -22.63 5.18
N ILE A 89 -53.12 -22.24 4.57
CA ILE A 89 -53.14 -21.67 3.21
C ILE A 89 -52.32 -20.38 3.17
N GLU A 90 -52.46 -19.51 4.18
CA GLU A 90 -51.68 -18.27 4.27
C GLU A 90 -50.17 -18.54 4.42
N LEU A 91 -49.81 -19.55 5.22
CA LEU A 91 -48.42 -19.96 5.42
C LEU A 91 -47.79 -20.49 4.12
N GLU A 92 -48.51 -21.33 3.36
CA GLU A 92 -48.03 -21.81 2.07
C GLU A 92 -47.89 -20.69 1.03
N LYS A 93 -48.79 -19.71 1.01
CA LYS A 93 -48.64 -18.50 0.19
C LYS A 93 -47.37 -17.71 0.54
N LEU A 94 -47.11 -17.52 1.84
CA LEU A 94 -45.90 -16.84 2.30
C LEU A 94 -44.62 -17.60 1.92
N LYS A 95 -44.59 -18.92 2.10
CA LYS A 95 -43.47 -19.76 1.65
C LYS A 95 -43.21 -19.65 0.15
N HIS A 96 -44.26 -19.63 -0.67
CA HIS A 96 -44.11 -19.48 -2.11
C HIS A 96 -43.56 -18.10 -2.50
N ASN A 97 -43.98 -17.04 -1.79
CA ASN A 97 -43.45 -15.69 -2.00
C ASN A 97 -41.97 -15.54 -1.61
N ILE A 98 -41.49 -16.24 -0.58
CA ILE A 98 -40.05 -16.29 -0.24
C ILE A 98 -39.23 -16.92 -1.37
N HIS A 99 -39.80 -17.87 -2.12
CA HIS A 99 -39.13 -18.50 -3.25
C HIS A 99 -39.13 -17.66 -4.54
N LEU A 100 -40.00 -16.63 -4.63
CA LEU A 100 -40.10 -15.70 -5.75
C LEU A 100 -39.01 -14.61 -5.77
N ASP A 101 -38.05 -14.71 -4.86
CA ASP A 101 -36.93 -13.79 -4.69
C ASP A 101 -35.83 -13.91 -5.78
N LYS A 102 -36.25 -14.23 -7.01
CA LYS A 102 -35.41 -14.20 -8.21
C LYS A 102 -34.74 -12.84 -8.38
N SER A 103 -35.41 -11.75 -8.01
CA SER A 103 -34.84 -10.41 -8.05
C SER A 103 -33.63 -10.25 -7.13
N GLU A 104 -33.66 -10.79 -5.90
CA GLU A 104 -32.49 -10.72 -5.02
C GLU A 104 -31.34 -11.58 -5.54
N ASN A 105 -31.64 -12.74 -6.14
CA ASN A 105 -30.61 -13.56 -6.80
C ASN A 105 -29.97 -12.86 -8.01
N GLU A 106 -30.77 -12.18 -8.83
CA GLU A 106 -30.28 -11.37 -9.95
C GLU A 106 -29.43 -10.19 -9.48
N LEU A 107 -29.88 -9.49 -8.42
CA LEU A 107 -29.10 -8.43 -7.77
C LEU A 107 -27.80 -8.97 -7.18
N ALA A 108 -27.81 -10.11 -6.50
CA ALA A 108 -26.62 -10.76 -5.95
C ALA A 108 -25.64 -11.22 -7.05
N GLN A 109 -26.15 -11.67 -8.20
CA GLN A 109 -25.32 -12.00 -9.35
C GLN A 109 -24.73 -10.72 -9.99
N ARG A 110 -25.50 -9.64 -10.05
CA ARG A 110 -25.03 -8.34 -10.53
C ARG A 110 -23.94 -7.76 -9.64
N ILE A 111 -24.10 -7.86 -8.32
CA ILE A 111 -23.09 -7.46 -7.33
C ILE A 111 -21.80 -8.24 -7.56
N ARG A 112 -21.88 -9.58 -7.65
CA ARG A 112 -20.69 -10.42 -7.94
C ARG A 112 -20.00 -10.05 -9.25
N GLN A 113 -20.75 -9.70 -10.29
CA GLN A 113 -20.16 -9.24 -11.57
C GLN A 113 -19.44 -7.90 -11.41
N LEU A 114 -20.03 -6.94 -10.67
CA LEU A 114 -19.43 -5.64 -10.42
C LEU A 114 -18.17 -5.76 -9.57
N GLU A 115 -18.19 -6.56 -8.51
CA GLU A 115 -17.03 -6.86 -7.67
C GLU A 115 -15.89 -7.46 -8.50
N ASN A 116 -16.18 -8.46 -9.33
CA ASN A 116 -15.18 -9.05 -10.23
C ASN A 116 -14.61 -8.04 -11.22
N ASN A 117 -15.44 -7.13 -11.74
CA ASN A 117 -14.98 -6.08 -12.65
C ASN A 117 -14.10 -5.05 -11.93
N ILE A 118 -14.43 -4.70 -10.68
CA ILE A 118 -13.63 -3.82 -9.83
C ILE A 118 -12.27 -4.46 -9.55
N SER A 119 -12.22 -5.71 -9.08
CA SER A 119 -10.94 -6.39 -8.82
C SER A 119 -10.07 -6.53 -10.08
N LYS A 120 -10.68 -6.78 -11.24
CA LYS A 120 -9.96 -6.76 -12.54
C LYS A 120 -9.42 -5.37 -12.86
N MET A 121 -10.17 -4.31 -12.59
CA MET A 121 -9.73 -2.93 -12.81
C MET A 121 -8.60 -2.54 -11.87
N GLU A 122 -8.68 -2.91 -10.60
CA GLU A 122 -7.62 -2.68 -9.60
C GLU A 122 -6.32 -3.37 -10.00
N THR A 123 -6.41 -4.63 -10.47
CA THR A 123 -5.25 -5.38 -10.94
C THR A 123 -4.62 -4.69 -12.17
N LYS A 124 -5.44 -4.26 -13.13
CA LYS A 124 -4.97 -3.48 -14.31
C LYS A 124 -4.35 -2.14 -13.91
N TRP A 125 -4.94 -1.44 -12.95
CA TRP A 125 -4.42 -0.16 -12.45
C TRP A 125 -3.08 -0.35 -11.74
N MET A 126 -2.94 -1.38 -10.89
CA MET A 126 -1.67 -1.70 -10.24
C MET A 126 -0.59 -2.07 -11.26
N ALA A 127 -0.93 -2.85 -12.28
CA ALA A 127 -0.02 -3.17 -13.38
C ALA A 127 0.39 -1.92 -14.17
N ALA A 128 -0.56 -1.05 -14.52
CA ALA A 128 -0.30 0.20 -15.22
C ALA A 128 0.57 1.16 -14.40
N LYS A 129 0.33 1.25 -13.08
CA LYS A 129 1.12 2.04 -12.15
C LYS A 129 2.56 1.52 -12.02
N SER A 130 2.73 0.20 -11.95
CA SER A 130 4.04 -0.44 -11.96
C SER A 130 4.79 -0.14 -13.26
N LEU A 131 4.12 -0.36 -14.39
CA LEU A 131 4.67 -0.07 -15.73
C LEU A 131 5.06 1.41 -15.88
N HIS A 132 4.22 2.33 -15.41
CA HIS A 132 4.51 3.76 -15.43
C HIS A 132 5.76 4.12 -14.62
N ARG A 133 5.93 3.55 -13.42
CA ARG A 133 7.15 3.73 -12.61
C ARG A 133 8.40 3.22 -13.35
N THR A 134 8.29 2.08 -14.01
CA THR A 134 9.39 1.54 -14.82
C THR A 134 9.73 2.46 -15.98
N TYR A 135 8.73 2.99 -16.70
CA TYR A 135 8.97 3.95 -17.79
C TYR A 135 9.62 5.24 -17.30
N LEU A 136 9.22 5.76 -16.13
CA LEU A 136 9.88 6.92 -15.53
C LEU A 136 11.35 6.63 -15.19
N SER A 137 11.64 5.47 -14.62
CA SER A 137 13.01 5.04 -14.33
C SER A 137 13.87 4.96 -15.59
N ILE A 138 13.33 4.35 -16.67
CA ILE A 138 14.00 4.29 -17.97
C ILE A 138 14.25 5.70 -18.52
N LEU A 139 13.25 6.59 -18.44
CA LEU A 139 13.38 7.96 -18.90
C LEU A 139 14.50 8.71 -18.16
N ASP A 140 14.63 8.51 -16.85
CA ASP A 140 15.68 9.13 -16.04
C ASP A 140 17.06 8.59 -16.40
N CYS A 141 17.20 7.27 -16.62
CA CYS A 141 18.43 6.68 -17.16
C CYS A 141 18.81 7.27 -18.52
N LEU A 142 17.84 7.40 -19.44
CA LEU A 142 18.08 7.98 -20.77
C LEU A 142 18.47 9.46 -20.70
N LYS A 143 17.85 10.24 -19.80
CA LYS A 143 18.24 11.64 -19.56
C LYS A 143 19.66 11.74 -19.02
N PHE A 144 20.02 10.86 -18.08
CA PHE A 144 21.36 10.77 -17.53
C PHE A 144 22.38 10.42 -18.63
N GLU A 145 22.12 9.37 -19.42
CA GLU A 145 22.99 9.00 -20.54
C GLU A 145 23.14 10.14 -21.54
N ARG A 146 22.03 10.79 -21.93
CA ARG A 146 22.06 11.94 -22.85
C ARG A 146 22.92 13.09 -22.31
N LEU A 147 22.92 13.35 -21.00
CA LEU A 147 23.75 14.38 -20.39
C LEU A 147 25.24 14.02 -20.44
N HIS A 148 25.59 12.75 -20.24
CA HIS A 148 26.98 12.31 -20.14
C HIS A 148 27.61 11.88 -21.47
N PHE A 149 26.80 11.54 -22.47
CA PHE A 149 27.28 11.09 -23.78
C PHE A 149 28.17 12.13 -24.49
N PRO A 150 27.83 13.44 -24.52
CA PRO A 150 28.69 14.45 -25.14
C PRO A 150 30.10 14.49 -24.53
N ARG A 151 30.21 14.40 -23.19
CA ARG A 151 31.52 14.36 -22.52
C ARG A 151 32.35 13.14 -22.95
N LYS A 152 31.71 11.98 -23.09
CA LYS A 152 32.39 10.77 -23.59
C LYS A 152 32.87 10.96 -25.03
N VAL A 153 32.07 11.60 -25.87
CA VAL A 153 32.43 11.94 -27.25
C VAL A 153 33.62 12.90 -27.28
N THR A 154 33.58 13.99 -26.50
CA THR A 154 34.68 14.97 -26.43
C THR A 154 36.01 14.32 -26.02
N VAL A 155 36.02 13.41 -25.05
CA VAL A 155 37.24 12.70 -24.64
C VAL A 155 37.84 11.89 -25.80
N VAL A 156 36.99 11.24 -26.60
CA VAL A 156 37.44 10.48 -27.78
C VAL A 156 37.92 11.41 -28.89
N GLU A 157 37.21 12.51 -29.12
CA GLU A 157 37.60 13.54 -30.09
C GLU A 157 38.97 14.14 -29.72
N ASP A 158 39.20 14.51 -28.46
CA ASP A 158 40.47 15.05 -27.98
C ASP A 158 41.61 14.05 -28.18
N ALA A 159 41.38 12.76 -27.89
CA ALA A 159 42.35 11.70 -28.14
C ALA A 159 42.68 11.55 -29.64
N MET A 160 41.67 11.59 -30.51
CA MET A 160 41.87 11.57 -31.97
C MET A 160 42.73 12.76 -32.44
N HIS A 161 42.44 13.97 -31.95
CA HIS A 161 43.22 15.16 -32.30
C HIS A 161 44.68 15.02 -31.84
N SER A 162 44.92 14.46 -30.64
CA SER A 162 46.27 14.18 -30.16
C SER A 162 47.02 13.20 -31.07
N TYR A 163 46.39 12.08 -31.47
CA TYR A 163 47.01 11.12 -32.37
C TYR A 163 47.27 11.70 -33.76
N GLN A 164 46.37 12.52 -34.27
CA GLN A 164 46.58 13.18 -35.56
C GLN A 164 47.74 14.16 -35.51
N ASN A 165 47.88 14.93 -34.42
CA ASN A 165 49.02 15.81 -34.21
C ASN A 165 50.33 15.02 -34.11
N GLU A 166 50.35 13.91 -33.38
CA GLU A 166 51.52 13.02 -33.28
C GLU A 166 51.91 12.43 -34.64
N LEU A 167 50.93 12.02 -35.44
CA LEU A 167 51.20 11.51 -36.79
C LEU A 167 51.82 12.59 -37.69
N VAL A 168 51.34 13.83 -37.60
CA VAL A 168 51.90 14.96 -38.35
C VAL A 168 53.34 15.24 -37.92
N THR A 169 53.63 15.27 -36.61
CA THR A 169 55.01 15.51 -36.13
C THR A 169 55.95 14.39 -36.54
N MET A 170 55.52 13.13 -36.44
CA MET A 170 56.29 11.97 -36.91
C MET A 170 56.57 12.02 -38.41
N THR A 171 55.58 12.41 -39.22
CA THR A 171 55.75 12.58 -40.67
C THR A 171 56.73 13.71 -41.00
N GLN A 172 56.67 14.82 -40.27
CA GLN A 172 57.63 15.92 -40.43
C GLN A 172 59.05 15.48 -40.05
N MET A 173 59.22 14.72 -38.96
CA MET A 173 60.51 14.16 -38.58
C MET A 173 61.06 13.18 -39.62
N ALA A 174 60.21 12.30 -40.15
CA ALA A 174 60.59 11.38 -41.23
C ALA A 174 61.05 12.14 -42.49
N ASN A 175 60.30 13.18 -42.90
CA ASN A 175 60.68 14.02 -44.03
C ASN A 175 62.00 14.77 -43.79
N LYS A 176 62.21 15.31 -42.58
CA LYS A 176 63.50 15.91 -42.20
C LYS A 176 64.64 14.89 -42.31
N ALA A 177 64.46 13.68 -41.78
CA ALA A 177 65.46 12.62 -41.85
C ALA A 177 65.78 12.17 -43.30
N ILE A 178 64.77 12.10 -44.17
CA ILE A 178 64.96 11.83 -45.60
C ILE A 178 65.75 12.97 -46.26
N ASN A 179 65.42 14.22 -45.96
CA ASN A 179 66.08 15.39 -46.54
C ASN A 179 67.54 15.51 -46.08
N THR A 180 67.83 15.26 -44.80
CA THR A 180 69.20 15.24 -44.28
C THR A 180 70.00 14.11 -44.91
N LYS A 181 69.44 12.90 -45.01
CA LYS A 181 70.07 11.78 -45.73
C LYS A 181 70.40 12.15 -47.19
N LYS A 182 69.45 12.78 -47.91
CA LYS A 182 69.67 13.25 -49.29
C LYS A 182 70.73 14.35 -49.37
N ALA A 183 70.85 15.21 -48.36
CA ALA A 183 71.89 16.24 -48.30
C ALA A 183 73.28 15.61 -48.08
N VAL A 184 73.40 14.74 -47.08
CA VAL A 184 74.64 13.99 -46.78
C VAL A 184 75.08 13.16 -47.99
N GLN A 185 74.16 12.50 -48.69
CA GLN A 185 74.49 11.76 -49.91
C GLN A 185 75.03 12.67 -51.01
N ARG A 186 74.47 13.89 -51.17
CA ARG A 186 74.97 14.87 -52.16
C ARG A 186 76.38 15.36 -51.80
N GLU A 187 76.62 15.66 -50.53
CA GLU A 187 77.93 16.06 -50.03
C GLU A 187 78.97 14.94 -50.21
N LEU A 188 78.61 13.70 -49.87
CA LEU A 188 79.46 12.52 -50.08
C LEU A 188 79.84 12.37 -51.56
N ASN A 189 78.88 12.39 -52.47
CA ASN A 189 79.14 12.29 -53.91
C ASN A 189 80.04 13.44 -54.40
N SER A 190 79.88 14.65 -53.85
CA SER A 190 80.75 15.80 -54.18
C SER A 190 82.17 15.59 -53.70
N LEU A 191 82.37 15.09 -52.47
CA LEU A 191 83.68 14.78 -51.91
C LEU A 191 84.35 13.63 -52.67
N GLU A 192 83.60 12.59 -53.04
CA GLU A 192 84.09 11.49 -53.90
C GLU A 192 84.57 12.01 -55.25
N ASN A 193 83.81 12.89 -55.89
CA ASN A 193 84.21 13.51 -57.17
C ASN A 193 85.49 14.34 -57.03
N LEU A 194 85.59 15.16 -55.97
CA LEU A 194 86.80 15.95 -55.69
C LEU A 194 88.01 15.03 -55.45
N TYR A 195 87.84 13.96 -54.69
CA TYR A 195 88.87 12.97 -54.45
C TYR A 195 89.33 12.28 -55.75
N VAL A 196 88.39 11.93 -56.64
CA VAL A 196 88.72 11.34 -57.94
C VAL A 196 89.50 12.32 -58.82
N ILE A 197 89.14 13.60 -58.82
CA ILE A 197 89.86 14.64 -59.56
C ILE A 197 91.28 14.80 -58.99
N GLU A 198 91.41 15.00 -57.68
CA GLU A 198 92.71 15.14 -57.02
C GLU A 198 93.61 13.93 -57.26
N LYS A 199 93.05 12.72 -57.19
CA LYS A 199 93.78 11.49 -57.51
C LYS A 199 94.25 11.46 -58.96
N LYS A 200 93.40 11.84 -59.93
CA LYS A 200 93.80 11.92 -61.35
C LYS A 200 94.91 12.94 -61.57
N GLU A 201 94.85 14.08 -60.90
CA GLU A 201 95.91 15.10 -60.96
C GLU A 201 97.22 14.56 -60.39
N ARG A 202 97.21 13.96 -59.19
CA ARG A 202 98.38 13.31 -58.59
C ARG A 202 98.96 12.22 -59.49
N ASP A 203 98.11 11.36 -60.05
CA ASP A 203 98.54 10.29 -60.96
C ASP A 203 99.13 10.86 -62.26
N SER A 204 98.58 11.97 -62.78
CA SER A 204 99.14 12.68 -63.94
C SER A 204 100.52 13.28 -63.63
N VAL A 205 100.68 13.91 -62.47
CA VAL A 205 101.98 14.44 -62.01
C VAL A 205 103.00 13.30 -61.85
N LEU A 206 102.63 12.22 -61.15
CA LEU A 206 103.49 11.04 -60.99
C LEU A 206 103.86 10.40 -62.34
N SER A 207 102.92 10.32 -63.28
CA SER A 207 103.16 9.82 -64.64
C SER A 207 104.15 10.71 -65.41
N SER A 208 103.99 12.04 -65.33
CA SER A 208 104.90 13.00 -65.95
C SER A 208 106.32 12.91 -65.38
N GLU A 209 106.45 12.77 -64.06
CA GLU A 209 107.74 12.63 -63.39
C GLU A 209 108.38 11.27 -63.69
N ARG A 210 107.61 10.18 -63.71
CA ARG A 210 108.08 8.86 -64.17
C ARG A 210 108.59 8.92 -65.60
N LYS A 211 107.91 9.64 -66.49
CA LYS A 211 108.38 9.86 -67.88
C LYS A 211 109.69 10.65 -67.90
N ARG A 212 109.80 11.72 -67.11
CA ARG A 212 111.06 12.50 -66.96
C ARG A 212 112.23 11.63 -66.48
N ILE A 213 111.99 10.79 -65.47
CA ILE A 213 112.99 9.83 -64.96
C ILE A 213 113.35 8.80 -66.03
N LYS A 214 112.36 8.26 -66.75
CA LYS A 214 112.59 7.30 -67.84
C LYS A 214 113.43 7.91 -68.96
N ASP A 215 113.10 9.14 -69.38
CA ASP A 215 113.85 9.89 -70.38
C ASP A 215 115.30 10.19 -69.90
N LEU A 216 115.50 10.47 -68.61
CA LEU A 216 116.83 10.67 -68.02
C LEU A 216 117.66 9.37 -68.00
N ILE A 217 117.02 8.23 -67.71
CA ILE A 217 117.62 6.90 -67.76
C ILE A 217 117.96 6.51 -69.20
N GLU A 218 117.13 6.87 -70.17
CA GLU A 218 117.32 6.55 -71.60
C GLU A 218 118.40 7.43 -72.25
N LYS A 219 118.50 8.71 -71.85
CA LYS A 219 119.58 9.64 -72.25
C LYS A 219 120.94 9.38 -71.59
N GLN A 220 121.02 8.42 -70.67
CA GLN A 220 122.26 7.98 -70.01
C GLN A 220 122.59 6.52 -70.38
N PRO A 221 123.11 6.24 -71.59
CA PRO A 221 123.47 4.87 -71.98
C PRO A 221 124.75 4.34 -71.28
N TYR A 222 125.45 5.15 -70.48
CA TYR A 222 126.79 4.83 -69.97
C TYR A 222 126.94 4.69 -68.45
N LYS A 223 125.85 4.47 -67.69
CA LYS A 223 125.93 4.27 -66.23
C LYS A 223 124.99 3.19 -65.67
N ARG A 224 124.72 2.13 -66.44
CA ARG A 224 123.91 1.00 -65.96
C ARG A 224 124.65 0.00 -65.05
N ASP A 225 125.97 0.13 -64.87
CA ASP A 225 126.75 -0.83 -64.07
C ASP A 225 127.34 -0.29 -62.74
N MET A 226 127.23 1.00 -62.43
CA MET A 226 127.89 1.57 -61.24
C MET A 226 126.97 1.80 -60.03
N THR A 227 125.64 1.89 -60.22
CA THR A 227 124.71 2.26 -59.15
C THR A 227 124.22 1.11 -58.26
N LYS A 228 124.45 -0.16 -58.62
CA LYS A 228 124.15 -1.29 -57.70
C LYS A 228 125.14 -1.40 -56.54
N LYS A 229 126.40 -0.97 -56.71
CA LYS A 229 127.44 -1.11 -55.66
C LYS A 229 127.48 0.06 -54.67
N GLU A 230 127.08 1.26 -55.07
CA GLU A 230 127.03 2.43 -54.18
C GLU A 230 125.72 2.50 -53.37
N LEU A 231 124.57 2.19 -53.97
CA LEU A 231 123.29 2.11 -53.24
C LEU A 231 123.32 1.01 -52.16
N SER A 232 124.06 -0.09 -52.40
CA SER A 232 124.27 -1.16 -51.42
C SER A 232 125.20 -0.78 -50.27
N LYS A 233 126.04 0.25 -50.44
CA LYS A 233 126.87 0.82 -49.36
C LYS A 233 126.09 1.88 -48.59
N GLU A 234 125.33 2.72 -49.27
CA GLU A 234 124.56 3.80 -48.65
C GLU A 234 123.33 3.29 -47.87
N ILE A 235 122.64 2.25 -48.34
CA ILE A 235 121.63 1.51 -47.55
C ILE A 235 122.27 0.86 -46.31
N ARG A 236 123.51 0.35 -46.43
CA ARG A 236 124.24 -0.27 -45.32
C ARG A 236 124.73 0.77 -44.30
N THR A 237 125.10 1.97 -44.74
CA THR A 237 125.51 3.10 -43.88
C THR A 237 124.32 3.82 -43.24
N LEU A 238 123.16 3.89 -43.91
CA LEU A 238 121.91 4.41 -43.33
C LEU A 238 121.32 3.44 -42.29
N MET A 239 121.35 2.12 -42.55
CA MET A 239 121.03 1.11 -41.52
C MET A 239 121.96 1.18 -40.31
N GLN A 240 123.25 1.52 -40.51
CA GLN A 240 124.21 1.71 -39.41
C GLN A 240 124.01 3.02 -38.63
N ARG A 241 123.43 4.05 -39.27
CA ARG A 241 123.16 5.35 -38.63
C ARG A 241 121.85 5.35 -37.82
N GLU A 242 120.85 4.56 -38.21
CA GLU A 242 119.63 4.36 -37.41
C GLU A 242 119.86 3.45 -36.18
N MET A 243 120.87 2.56 -36.21
CA MET A 243 121.24 1.73 -35.05
C MET A 243 121.98 2.49 -33.94
N LEU A 244 122.45 3.71 -34.20
CA LEU A 244 123.27 4.50 -33.25
C LEU A 244 122.53 5.68 -32.61
N THR A 245 121.23 5.84 -32.88
CA THR A 245 120.36 6.83 -32.20
C THR A 245 119.24 6.19 -31.37
N ALA A 246 119.23 4.86 -31.25
CA ALA A 246 118.32 4.14 -30.37
C ALA A 246 119.01 3.87 -29.02
N ASP A 247 119.01 4.87 -28.14
CA ASP A 247 119.37 4.72 -26.71
C ASP A 247 118.23 4.03 -25.92
N ARG A 248 117.75 2.90 -26.43
CA ARG A 248 116.77 2.03 -25.76
C ARG A 248 117.12 0.57 -26.06
N SER A 249 117.27 -0.22 -25.01
CA SER A 249 117.56 -1.65 -25.12
C SER A 249 116.48 -2.37 -25.96
N PRO A 250 116.85 -3.38 -26.77
CA PRO A 250 115.87 -4.14 -27.57
C PRO A 250 114.80 -4.84 -26.71
N GLU A 251 115.10 -5.15 -25.44
CA GLU A 251 114.12 -5.62 -24.45
C GLU A 251 113.09 -4.54 -24.07
N MET A 252 113.48 -3.27 -23.94
CA MET A 252 112.52 -2.19 -23.67
C MET A 252 111.57 -1.93 -24.84
N ILE A 253 112.04 -2.05 -26.08
CA ILE A 253 111.21 -1.84 -27.29
C ILE A 253 110.20 -2.97 -27.46
N THR A 254 110.65 -4.23 -27.29
CA THR A 254 109.77 -5.40 -27.35
C THR A 254 108.76 -5.44 -26.18
N MET A 255 109.16 -5.03 -24.98
CA MET A 255 108.22 -4.83 -23.86
C MET A 255 107.21 -3.71 -24.15
N GLN A 256 107.63 -2.60 -24.78
CA GLN A 256 106.76 -1.49 -25.15
C GLN A 256 105.75 -1.90 -26.24
N GLU A 257 106.18 -2.61 -27.28
CA GLU A 257 105.29 -3.15 -28.32
C GLU A 257 104.26 -4.13 -27.75
N GLN A 258 104.67 -5.00 -26.81
CA GLN A 258 103.74 -5.89 -26.12
C GLN A 258 102.71 -5.14 -25.26
N GLN A 259 103.13 -4.05 -24.61
CA GLN A 259 102.23 -3.18 -23.85
C GLN A 259 101.24 -2.45 -24.76
N GLU A 260 101.68 -1.97 -25.92
CA GLU A 260 100.84 -1.30 -26.92
C GLU A 260 99.82 -2.26 -27.57
N GLN A 261 100.23 -3.50 -27.86
CA GLN A 261 99.31 -4.55 -28.33
C GLN A 261 98.25 -4.92 -27.29
N LYS A 262 98.66 -5.03 -26.01
CA LYS A 262 97.74 -5.28 -24.91
C LYS A 262 96.74 -4.13 -24.75
N LEU A 263 97.22 -2.88 -24.80
CA LEU A 263 96.37 -1.70 -24.72
C LEU A 263 95.34 -1.64 -25.86
N THR A 264 95.76 -1.97 -27.09
CA THR A 264 94.86 -2.01 -28.26
C THR A 264 93.80 -3.11 -28.10
N SER A 265 94.18 -4.30 -27.63
CA SER A 265 93.27 -5.40 -27.34
C SER A 265 92.25 -5.04 -26.24
N ASP A 266 92.70 -4.37 -25.17
CA ASP A 266 91.83 -3.92 -24.08
C ASP A 266 90.84 -2.82 -24.55
N ILE A 267 91.27 -1.92 -25.43
CA ILE A 267 90.41 -0.91 -26.07
C ILE A 267 89.35 -1.58 -26.94
N ASP A 268 89.71 -2.57 -27.76
CA ASP A 268 88.74 -3.27 -28.61
C ASP A 268 87.76 -4.12 -27.79
N ARG A 269 88.20 -4.71 -26.67
CA ARG A 269 87.31 -5.36 -25.70
C ARG A 269 86.30 -4.37 -25.11
N LEU A 270 86.76 -3.18 -24.71
CA LEU A 270 85.88 -2.12 -24.21
C LEU A 270 84.89 -1.63 -25.28
N LYS A 271 85.35 -1.44 -26.52
CA LYS A 271 84.48 -1.07 -27.64
C LYS A 271 83.39 -2.10 -27.88
N ASN A 272 83.74 -3.38 -27.84
CA ASN A 272 82.78 -4.48 -28.00
C ASN A 272 81.79 -4.55 -26.82
N ALA A 273 82.26 -4.41 -25.59
CA ALA A 273 81.41 -4.45 -24.39
C ALA A 273 80.40 -3.29 -24.35
N VAL A 274 80.84 -2.09 -24.74
CA VAL A 274 80.01 -0.87 -24.76
C VAL A 274 79.28 -0.70 -26.12
N GLN A 275 79.50 -1.61 -27.06
CA GLN A 275 78.94 -1.65 -28.43
C GLN A 275 79.15 -0.35 -29.22
N CYS A 276 80.36 0.22 -29.18
CA CYS A 276 80.70 1.45 -29.88
C CYS A 276 81.79 1.25 -30.94
N THR A 277 81.76 2.09 -31.98
CA THR A 277 82.66 1.98 -33.14
C THR A 277 83.94 2.80 -32.95
N HIS A 278 83.86 3.92 -32.21
CA HIS A 278 84.97 4.84 -31.98
C HIS A 278 85.32 4.97 -30.48
N ILE A 279 86.62 5.10 -30.18
CA ILE A 279 87.12 5.18 -28.79
C ILE A 279 86.55 6.39 -28.03
N TRP A 280 86.29 7.50 -28.74
CA TRP A 280 85.76 8.74 -28.18
C TRP A 280 84.30 8.59 -27.67
N GLU A 281 83.54 7.62 -28.18
CA GLU A 281 82.15 7.38 -27.77
C GLU A 281 82.05 6.62 -26.44
N ILE A 282 83.12 5.92 -26.04
CA ILE A 282 83.16 5.10 -24.82
C ILE A 282 82.77 5.95 -23.60
N VAL A 283 83.42 7.10 -23.44
CA VAL A 283 83.16 8.02 -22.32
C VAL A 283 81.71 8.51 -22.32
N GLY A 284 81.19 8.90 -23.50
CA GLY A 284 79.81 9.36 -23.63
C GLY A 284 78.77 8.28 -23.26
N ARG A 285 79.02 7.03 -23.66
CA ARG A 285 78.15 5.90 -23.33
C ARG A 285 78.22 5.50 -21.87
N PHE A 286 79.40 5.53 -21.24
CA PHE A 286 79.52 5.33 -19.79
C PHE A 286 78.76 6.41 -19.01
N MET A 287 78.86 7.68 -19.42
CA MET A 287 78.10 8.76 -18.81
C MET A 287 76.58 8.59 -18.99
N ALA A 288 76.13 8.14 -20.16
CA ALA A 288 74.72 7.85 -20.41
C ALA A 288 74.21 6.65 -19.60
N GLN A 289 75.04 5.61 -19.48
CA GLN A 289 74.75 4.42 -18.67
C GLN A 289 74.70 4.79 -17.18
N GLN A 290 75.63 5.62 -16.70
CA GLN A 290 75.62 6.13 -15.33
C GLN A 290 74.34 6.91 -15.04
N LYS A 291 73.97 7.89 -15.89
CA LYS A 291 72.72 8.65 -15.75
C LYS A 291 71.48 7.76 -15.79
N THR A 292 71.50 6.72 -16.63
CA THR A 292 70.41 5.74 -16.68
C THR A 292 70.35 4.92 -15.39
N GLY A 293 71.50 4.53 -14.84
CA GLY A 293 71.61 3.86 -13.55
C GLY A 293 71.09 4.71 -12.40
N GLU A 294 71.49 5.99 -12.33
CA GLU A 294 70.99 6.96 -11.34
C GLU A 294 69.48 7.13 -11.44
N ARG A 295 68.93 7.24 -12.65
CA ARG A 295 67.48 7.32 -12.87
C ARG A 295 66.75 6.05 -12.41
N LEU A 296 67.28 4.87 -12.73
CA LEU A 296 66.70 3.60 -12.29
C LEU A 296 66.77 3.45 -10.78
N GLN A 297 67.85 3.88 -10.15
CA GLN A 297 68.00 3.89 -8.70
C GLN A 297 66.94 4.79 -8.04
N MET A 298 66.73 6.01 -8.56
CA MET A 298 65.66 6.89 -8.09
C MET A 298 64.27 6.26 -8.26
N GLN A 299 64.02 5.57 -9.39
CA GLN A 299 62.75 4.87 -9.61
C GLN A 299 62.57 3.72 -8.62
N ILE A 300 63.61 2.93 -8.35
CA ILE A 300 63.57 1.85 -7.36
C ILE A 300 63.22 2.44 -5.99
N GLU A 301 63.89 3.52 -5.58
CA GLU A 301 63.63 4.18 -4.30
C GLU A 301 62.19 4.70 -4.20
N GLN A 302 61.67 5.35 -5.25
CA GLN A 302 60.29 5.81 -5.30
C GLN A 302 59.31 4.64 -5.17
N ARG A 303 59.51 3.57 -5.95
CA ARG A 303 58.65 2.38 -5.91
C ARG A 303 58.71 1.67 -4.56
N THR A 304 59.87 1.64 -3.92
CA THR A 304 59.99 1.08 -2.57
C THR A 304 59.22 1.91 -1.54
N LYS A 305 59.27 3.24 -1.63
CA LYS A 305 58.47 4.13 -0.77
C LYS A 305 56.97 3.92 -1.00
N GLU A 306 56.52 3.93 -2.25
CA GLU A 306 55.11 3.66 -2.59
C GLU A 306 54.63 2.31 -2.03
N ARG A 307 55.45 1.27 -2.16
CA ARG A 307 55.15 -0.06 -1.60
C ARG A 307 55.04 -0.02 -0.09
N ASP A 308 55.95 0.67 0.59
CA ASP A 308 55.97 0.75 2.05
C ASP A 308 54.78 1.57 2.57
N ASP A 309 54.41 2.66 1.89
CA ASP A 309 53.20 3.44 2.16
C ASP A 309 51.93 2.59 2.00
N PHE A 310 51.83 1.81 0.91
CA PHE A 310 50.70 0.88 0.73
C PHE A 310 50.66 -0.19 1.81
N LYS A 311 51.82 -0.65 2.29
CA LYS A 311 51.88 -1.64 3.37
C LYS A 311 51.40 -1.06 4.70
N ILE A 312 51.72 0.20 4.99
CA ILE A 312 51.20 0.92 6.15
C ILE A 312 49.68 1.07 6.02
N HIS A 313 49.19 1.53 4.87
CA HIS A 313 47.76 1.71 4.64
C HIS A 313 46.97 0.40 4.74
N LEU A 314 47.54 -0.70 4.26
CA LEU A 314 46.96 -2.03 4.43
C LEU A 314 46.82 -2.42 5.90
N ASN A 315 47.87 -2.22 6.70
CA ASN A 315 47.83 -2.51 8.14
C ASN A 315 46.78 -1.63 8.86
N ASP A 316 46.65 -0.36 8.49
CA ASP A 316 45.63 0.54 9.04
C ASP A 316 44.22 0.05 8.70
N LEU A 317 43.98 -0.38 7.46
CA LEU A 317 42.72 -0.97 7.04
C LEU A 317 42.43 -2.29 7.77
N GLU A 318 43.45 -3.13 7.97
CA GLU A 318 43.31 -4.38 8.72
C GLU A 318 42.95 -4.11 10.19
N LEU A 319 43.53 -3.06 10.79
CA LEU A 319 43.21 -2.60 12.14
C LEU A 319 41.78 -2.05 12.21
N GLU A 320 41.36 -1.21 11.25
CA GLU A 320 40.00 -0.70 11.17
C GLU A 320 39.01 -1.85 10.97
N HIS A 321 39.32 -2.80 10.10
CA HIS A 321 38.49 -3.99 9.88
C HIS A 321 38.42 -4.87 11.13
N ALA A 322 39.52 -5.06 11.87
CA ALA A 322 39.50 -5.75 13.16
C ALA A 322 38.67 -4.98 14.19
N GLN A 323 38.78 -3.65 14.24
CA GLN A 323 37.94 -2.82 15.09
C GLN A 323 36.46 -3.00 14.72
N LEU A 324 36.08 -2.94 13.45
CA LEU A 324 34.70 -3.15 12.99
C LEU A 324 34.21 -4.57 13.29
N LYS A 325 35.04 -5.59 13.09
CA LYS A 325 34.71 -7.00 13.35
C LYS A 325 34.48 -7.28 14.83
N PHE A 326 35.24 -6.66 15.73
CA PHE A 326 35.17 -6.92 17.17
C PHE A 326 34.37 -5.84 17.96
N HIS A 327 34.10 -4.66 17.39
CA HIS A 327 33.23 -3.62 17.97
C HIS A 327 31.80 -3.70 17.42
N ARG A 328 31.14 -4.86 17.62
CA ARG A 328 29.72 -5.02 17.30
C ARG A 328 28.78 -4.21 18.22
N THR A 329 29.26 -3.61 19.32
CA THR A 329 28.40 -3.11 20.41
C THR A 329 28.19 -1.59 20.51
N LYS A 330 28.90 -0.75 19.73
CA LYS A 330 28.70 0.72 19.81
C LYS A 330 27.82 1.30 18.69
N GLY A 331 27.81 0.69 17.51
CA GLY A 331 26.94 1.07 16.39
C GLY A 331 25.48 0.62 16.59
N GLU A 332 25.28 -0.61 17.06
CA GLU A 332 23.95 -1.18 17.35
C GLU A 332 23.23 -0.33 18.41
N ASN A 333 23.88 0.05 19.52
CA ASN A 333 23.28 0.91 20.56
C ASN A 333 22.87 2.32 20.08
N ARG A 334 23.53 2.88 19.05
CA ARG A 334 23.15 4.19 18.49
C ARG A 334 22.00 4.05 17.49
N SER A 335 22.00 2.97 16.72
CA SER A 335 20.89 2.64 15.81
C SER A 335 19.62 2.29 16.58
N GLU A 336 19.74 1.53 17.67
CA GLU A 336 18.62 1.14 18.53
C GLU A 336 18.03 2.35 19.26
N LYS A 337 18.87 3.26 19.80
CA LYS A 337 18.40 4.53 20.37
C LYS A 337 17.73 5.44 19.34
N LEU A 338 18.16 5.40 18.08
CA LEU A 338 17.53 6.15 17.01
C LEU A 338 16.18 5.53 16.63
N ALA A 339 16.11 4.20 16.55
CA ALA A 339 14.87 3.46 16.32
C ALA A 339 13.85 3.72 17.44
N ASP A 340 14.24 3.59 18.71
CA ASP A 340 13.40 3.93 19.87
C ASP A 340 12.92 5.39 19.83
N GLY A 341 13.76 6.30 19.34
CA GLY A 341 13.40 7.71 19.17
C GLY A 341 12.33 7.90 18.09
N MET A 342 12.47 7.20 16.96
CA MET A 342 11.49 7.22 15.88
C MET A 342 10.16 6.57 16.30
N ASP A 343 10.21 5.44 16.98
CA ASP A 343 9.01 4.75 17.48
C ASP A 343 8.22 5.62 18.46
N ARG A 344 8.91 6.31 19.38
CA ARG A 344 8.26 7.32 20.26
C ARG A 344 7.60 8.45 19.48
N THR A 345 8.27 8.99 18.45
CA THR A 345 7.66 10.05 17.64
C THR A 345 6.45 9.55 16.84
N VAL A 346 6.46 8.30 16.41
CA VAL A 346 5.31 7.68 15.73
C VAL A 346 4.14 7.55 16.70
N GLU A 347 4.36 7.02 17.91
CA GLU A 347 3.32 6.91 18.95
C GLU A 347 2.71 8.28 19.30
N GLU A 348 3.54 9.32 19.42
CA GLU A 348 3.07 10.69 19.68
C GLU A 348 2.20 11.25 18.54
N GLU A 349 2.62 11.04 17.28
CA GLU A 349 1.85 11.48 16.12
C GLU A 349 0.56 10.68 15.92
N GLU A 350 0.58 9.38 16.20
CA GLU A 350 -0.63 8.54 16.22
C GLU A 350 -1.62 9.01 17.29
N GLY A 351 -1.13 9.36 18.49
CA GLY A 351 -1.95 9.95 19.55
C GLY A 351 -2.57 11.29 19.14
N LYS A 352 -1.80 12.18 18.51
CA LYS A 352 -2.32 13.45 17.98
C LYS A 352 -3.37 13.21 16.89
N LEU A 353 -3.13 12.25 16.01
CA LEU A 353 -4.02 11.88 14.93
C LEU A 353 -5.36 11.39 15.48
N GLU A 354 -5.34 10.56 16.52
CA GLU A 354 -6.57 10.06 17.16
C GLU A 354 -7.38 11.18 17.81
N ILE A 355 -6.72 12.13 18.48
CA ILE A 355 -7.38 13.33 19.02
C ILE A 355 -8.05 14.14 17.89
N ILE A 356 -7.38 14.31 16.74
CA ILE A 356 -7.94 15.03 15.59
C ILE A 356 -9.12 14.26 14.99
N ARG A 357 -9.04 12.94 14.89
CA ARG A 357 -10.14 12.08 14.42
C ARG A 357 -11.36 12.19 15.32
N SER A 358 -11.18 12.13 16.64
CA SER A 358 -12.25 12.32 17.61
C SER A 358 -12.91 13.71 17.45
N LYS A 359 -12.11 14.78 17.40
CA LYS A 359 -12.63 16.14 17.16
C LYS A 359 -13.37 16.28 15.84
N LEU A 360 -12.91 15.61 14.78
CA LEU A 360 -13.55 15.61 13.47
C LEU A 360 -14.86 14.80 13.48
N ALA A 361 -14.94 13.70 14.21
CA ALA A 361 -16.17 12.94 14.40
C ALA A 361 -17.23 13.77 15.13
N ASP A 362 -16.84 14.49 16.19
CA ASP A 362 -17.74 15.39 16.92
C ASP A 362 -18.26 16.53 16.02
N LYS A 363 -17.37 17.18 15.26
CA LYS A 363 -17.78 18.21 14.31
C LYS A 363 -18.72 17.68 13.23
N LYS A 364 -18.48 16.48 12.71
CA LYS A 364 -19.38 15.82 11.75
C LYS A 364 -20.75 15.55 12.36
N LYS A 365 -20.81 15.11 13.62
CA LYS A 365 -22.07 14.88 14.34
C LYS A 365 -22.87 16.17 14.50
N ILE A 366 -22.20 17.27 14.89
CA ILE A 366 -22.84 18.59 15.00
C ILE A 366 -23.34 19.07 13.64
N HIS A 367 -22.52 18.94 12.59
CA HIS A 367 -22.91 19.34 11.24
C HIS A 367 -24.15 18.57 10.75
N LEU A 368 -24.19 17.26 10.95
CA LEU A 368 -25.35 16.44 10.61
C LEU A 368 -26.59 16.86 11.42
N ALA A 369 -26.44 17.16 12.71
CA ALA A 369 -27.55 17.64 13.54
C ALA A 369 -28.11 18.98 13.04
N VAL A 370 -27.23 19.91 12.62
CA VAL A 370 -27.62 21.19 12.02
C VAL A 370 -28.34 20.97 10.69
N GLN A 371 -27.79 20.13 9.80
CA GLN A 371 -28.42 19.80 8.53
C GLN A 371 -29.82 19.19 8.72
N ASN A 372 -29.95 18.20 9.62
CA ASN A 372 -31.23 17.60 9.95
C ASN A 372 -32.21 18.63 10.57
N GLY A 373 -31.70 19.56 11.38
CA GLY A 373 -32.50 20.65 11.94
C GLY A 373 -33.05 21.58 10.87
N ILE A 374 -32.21 21.96 9.90
CA ILE A 374 -32.60 22.78 8.74
C ILE A 374 -33.62 22.03 7.87
N ASP A 375 -33.38 20.74 7.58
CA ASP A 375 -34.29 19.91 6.80
C ASP A 375 -35.65 19.77 7.49
N ASN A 376 -35.67 19.52 8.80
CA ASN A 376 -36.91 19.46 9.58
C ASN A 376 -37.68 20.78 9.58
N LEU A 377 -36.98 21.91 9.72
CA LEU A 377 -37.60 23.23 9.65
C LEU A 377 -38.16 23.51 8.25
N PHE A 378 -37.41 23.18 7.20
CA PHE A 378 -37.82 23.32 5.82
C PHE A 378 -39.07 22.49 5.51
N MET A 379 -39.13 21.24 5.98
CA MET A 379 -40.31 20.38 5.82
C MET A 379 -41.54 20.93 6.58
N LYS A 380 -41.37 21.49 7.78
CA LYS A 380 -42.48 22.13 8.52
C LYS A 380 -43.01 23.38 7.82
N LEU A 381 -42.14 24.14 7.14
CA LEU A 381 -42.50 25.35 6.41
C LEU A 381 -42.91 25.08 4.95
N TYR A 382 -42.96 23.81 4.53
CA TYR A 382 -43.24 23.43 3.14
C TYR A 382 -44.61 23.95 2.66
N GLY A 383 -45.63 23.90 3.52
CA GLY A 383 -47.00 24.34 3.19
C GLY A 383 -47.25 25.86 3.24
N VAL A 384 -46.25 26.66 3.60
CA VAL A 384 -46.37 28.14 3.65
C VAL A 384 -46.01 28.69 2.28
N SER A 385 -47.01 29.21 1.55
CA SER A 385 -46.82 29.88 0.27
C SER A 385 -46.61 31.37 0.49
N VAL A 386 -45.46 31.89 0.06
CA VAL A 386 -45.12 33.31 0.17
C VAL A 386 -45.44 33.98 -1.18
N PRO A 387 -46.15 35.13 -1.21
CA PRO A 387 -46.61 35.77 -2.45
C PRO A 387 -45.51 36.21 -3.44
N THR A 388 -44.23 36.13 -3.04
CA THR A 388 -43.05 36.52 -3.85
C THR A 388 -42.29 35.32 -4.45
N GLU A 389 -42.78 34.09 -4.32
CA GLU A 389 -42.09 32.89 -4.82
C GLU A 389 -42.18 32.76 -6.36
N THR A 390 -41.21 33.31 -7.09
CA THR A 390 -41.02 33.06 -8.54
C THR A 390 -39.99 31.97 -8.86
N THR A 391 -39.57 31.19 -7.86
CA THR A 391 -38.56 30.14 -8.07
C THR A 391 -39.01 28.85 -7.41
N ASP A 392 -39.14 27.80 -8.22
CA ASP A 392 -39.39 26.41 -7.79
C ASP A 392 -38.31 25.97 -6.79
N LEU A 393 -38.62 26.14 -5.50
CA LEU A 393 -37.79 25.72 -4.36
C LEU A 393 -37.74 24.17 -4.21
N THR A 394 -38.41 23.44 -5.10
CA THR A 394 -38.40 21.97 -5.16
C THR A 394 -37.06 21.39 -5.61
N ALA A 395 -36.15 22.21 -6.17
CA ALA A 395 -34.86 21.79 -6.71
C ALA A 395 -33.62 22.18 -5.88
N SER A 396 -33.79 22.70 -4.65
CA SER A 396 -32.67 23.17 -3.83
C SER A 396 -31.91 22.01 -3.16
N LYS A 397 -30.71 21.69 -3.68
CA LYS A 397 -29.84 20.62 -3.16
C LYS A 397 -28.99 21.03 -1.95
N ASP A 398 -28.73 22.32 -1.73
CA ASP A 398 -27.82 22.78 -0.66
C ASP A 398 -28.55 23.15 0.65
N THR A 399 -27.90 22.87 1.78
CA THR A 399 -28.37 23.16 3.14
C THR A 399 -28.53 24.66 3.40
N TYR A 400 -27.66 25.47 2.80
CA TYR A 400 -27.70 26.92 2.92
C TYR A 400 -28.92 27.51 2.22
N ASP A 401 -29.23 27.03 1.02
CA ASP A 401 -30.39 27.47 0.24
C ASP A 401 -31.71 27.12 0.95
N LYS A 402 -31.78 25.93 1.57
CA LYS A 402 -32.91 25.54 2.42
C LYS A 402 -33.07 26.45 3.64
N LEU A 403 -31.97 26.83 4.30
CA LEU A 403 -32.00 27.75 5.44
C LEU A 403 -32.48 29.15 5.03
N LYS A 404 -32.01 29.66 3.89
CA LYS A 404 -32.43 30.95 3.33
C LYS A 404 -33.92 30.95 2.97
N ALA A 405 -34.43 29.84 2.42
CA ALA A 405 -35.86 29.67 2.17
C ALA A 405 -36.67 29.67 3.48
N CYS A 406 -36.19 28.98 4.52
CA CYS A 406 -36.80 29.02 5.86
C CYS A 406 -36.82 30.44 6.44
N GLU A 407 -35.74 31.21 6.30
CA GLU A 407 -35.65 32.60 6.77
C GLU A 407 -36.72 33.49 6.12
N ILE A 408 -36.87 33.43 4.79
CA ILE A 408 -37.87 34.19 4.05
C ILE A 408 -39.29 33.82 4.50
N LYS A 409 -39.57 32.52 4.62
CA LYS A 409 -40.89 32.01 5.06
C LYS A 409 -41.22 32.40 6.50
N LEU A 410 -40.25 32.34 7.41
CA LEU A 410 -40.43 32.77 8.80
C LEU A 410 -40.63 34.27 8.92
N ALA A 411 -39.90 35.08 8.16
CA ALA A 411 -40.08 36.53 8.12
C ALA A 411 -41.48 36.90 7.60
N TYR A 412 -41.98 36.18 6.58
CA TYR A 412 -43.35 36.33 6.12
C TYR A 412 -44.38 35.98 7.20
N LEU A 413 -44.23 34.82 7.87
CA LEU A 413 -45.11 34.43 8.99
C LEU A 413 -45.08 35.43 10.14
N MET A 414 -43.92 35.97 10.49
CA MET A 414 -43.80 37.02 11.51
C MET A 414 -44.55 38.29 11.11
N ASN A 415 -44.49 38.70 9.84
CA ASN A 415 -45.23 39.85 9.34
C ASN A 415 -46.75 39.58 9.33
N VAL A 416 -47.18 38.37 8.91
CA VAL A 416 -48.58 37.95 8.99
C VAL A 416 -49.08 37.98 10.43
N HIS A 417 -48.31 37.45 11.38
CA HIS A 417 -48.67 37.45 12.79
C HIS A 417 -48.72 38.87 13.38
N ALA A 418 -47.75 39.73 13.05
CA ALA A 418 -47.73 41.13 13.47
C ALA A 418 -48.90 41.93 12.89
N ASN A 419 -49.36 41.61 11.69
CA ASN A 419 -50.53 42.23 11.07
C ASN A 419 -51.86 41.66 11.62
N LEU A 420 -51.89 40.37 12.01
CA LEU A 420 -53.02 39.78 12.74
C LEU A 420 -53.24 40.49 14.08
N LEU A 421 -52.16 40.77 14.82
CA LEU A 421 -52.19 41.51 16.09
C LEU A 421 -52.61 42.98 15.92
N LYS A 422 -52.49 43.55 14.72
CA LYS A 422 -52.93 44.92 14.40
C LYS A 422 -54.36 44.98 13.85
N SER A 423 -54.97 43.84 13.52
CA SER A 423 -56.38 43.78 13.17
C SER A 423 -57.22 44.19 14.39
N PRO A 424 -58.29 45.01 14.25
CA PRO A 424 -59.07 45.53 15.38
C PRO A 424 -59.76 44.48 16.28
N TRP A 425 -59.64 43.20 15.94
CA TRP A 425 -60.37 42.09 16.53
C TRP A 425 -59.71 41.47 17.77
N ILE A 426 -58.48 41.88 18.13
CA ILE A 426 -57.74 41.37 19.31
C ILE A 426 -57.54 42.50 20.32
N LYS A 427 -58.64 43.15 20.71
CA LYS A 427 -58.67 43.99 21.93
C LYS A 427 -59.72 43.55 22.95
N ASP A 428 -60.59 42.60 22.61
CA ASP A 428 -61.49 42.01 23.58
C ASP A 428 -60.83 40.80 24.23
N GLU A 429 -60.27 41.03 25.43
CA GLU A 429 -59.71 40.05 26.36
C GLU A 429 -60.71 38.99 26.89
N LEU A 430 -61.86 38.78 26.22
CA LEU A 430 -62.96 37.94 26.73
C LEU A 430 -63.45 36.84 25.78
N ILE A 431 -62.82 36.64 24.62
CA ILE A 431 -63.16 35.50 23.74
C ILE A 431 -61.94 34.60 23.67
N GLU A 432 -61.99 33.50 24.43
CA GLU A 432 -61.00 32.44 24.39
C GLU A 432 -60.71 32.07 22.92
N PRO A 433 -59.43 32.04 22.47
CA PRO A 433 -59.08 31.65 21.10
C PRO A 433 -59.55 30.24 20.74
N PHE A 434 -59.89 29.41 21.73
CA PHE A 434 -60.53 28.11 21.54
C PHE A 434 -61.97 28.18 21.06
N LEU A 435 -62.72 29.25 21.37
CA LEU A 435 -64.13 29.37 21.01
C LEU A 435 -64.30 29.54 19.49
N GLN A 436 -63.50 30.39 18.86
CA GLN A 436 -63.54 30.60 17.41
C GLN A 436 -62.92 29.45 16.61
N VAL A 437 -61.87 28.80 17.13
CA VAL A 437 -61.32 27.59 16.50
C VAL A 437 -62.35 26.45 16.56
N ARG A 438 -63.09 26.35 17.67
CA ARG A 438 -64.21 25.43 17.81
C ARG A 438 -65.36 25.77 16.86
N GLU A 439 -65.73 27.04 16.75
CA GLU A 439 -66.80 27.50 15.83
C GLU A 439 -66.43 27.24 14.36
N LEU A 440 -65.18 27.51 13.95
CA LEU A 440 -64.67 27.19 12.62
C LEU A 440 -64.55 25.68 12.34
N LEU A 441 -64.19 24.88 13.36
CA LEU A 441 -64.19 23.42 13.27
C LEU A 441 -65.61 22.87 13.19
N GLU A 442 -66.56 23.41 13.95
CA GLU A 442 -67.98 23.05 13.93
C GLU A 442 -68.63 23.46 12.60
N GLU A 443 -68.34 24.63 12.05
CA GLU A 443 -68.82 25.08 10.73
C GLU A 443 -68.19 24.28 9.58
N SER A 444 -66.89 23.98 9.63
CA SER A 444 -66.22 23.18 8.60
C SER A 444 -66.61 21.69 8.63
N THR A 445 -66.96 21.16 9.80
CA THR A 445 -67.52 19.81 9.93
C THR A 445 -69.01 19.74 9.57
N ALA A 446 -69.77 20.83 9.77
CA ALA A 446 -71.16 20.94 9.33
C ALA A 446 -71.32 21.04 7.80
N MET A 447 -70.37 21.67 7.11
CA MET A 447 -70.38 21.82 5.64
C MET A 447 -69.99 20.54 4.88
N ASN A 448 -69.39 19.54 5.55
CA ASN A 448 -68.91 18.31 4.92
C ASN A 448 -69.86 17.13 5.23
N ALA A 449 -70.79 16.84 4.31
CA ALA A 449 -71.78 15.76 4.45
C ALA A 449 -71.18 14.35 4.68
N GLN A 450 -69.89 14.16 4.39
CA GLN A 450 -69.17 12.89 4.61
C GLN A 450 -68.87 12.63 6.11
N ASN A 451 -68.88 13.65 6.96
CA ASN A 451 -68.47 13.58 8.37
C ASN A 451 -69.65 13.43 9.36
N GLN A 452 -70.89 13.51 8.89
CA GLN A 452 -72.09 13.19 9.69
C GLN A 452 -72.38 11.68 9.62
N LYS A 453 -71.57 10.85 10.29
CA LYS A 453 -71.84 9.40 10.40
C LYS A 453 -72.33 8.93 11.76
N VAL A 454 -72.54 9.86 12.71
CA VAL A 454 -73.09 9.52 14.02
C VAL A 454 -74.28 10.43 14.32
N MET A 455 -75.49 9.89 14.17
CA MET A 455 -76.69 10.44 14.79
C MET A 455 -76.58 10.16 16.30
N VAL A 456 -76.24 11.18 17.08
CA VAL A 456 -76.29 11.08 18.54
C VAL A 456 -77.70 11.43 18.98
N GLU A 457 -78.50 10.40 19.27
CA GLU A 457 -79.77 10.56 19.97
C GLU A 457 -79.48 11.04 21.39
N ASN A 458 -79.98 12.23 21.74
CA ASN A 458 -79.95 12.76 23.10
C ASN A 458 -80.94 12.00 23.98
N GLN A 459 -80.52 10.81 24.44
CA GLN A 459 -81.17 10.12 25.56
C GLN A 459 -80.34 10.36 26.82
N ILE A 460 -80.90 11.19 27.69
CA ILE A 460 -80.50 11.35 29.08
C ILE A 460 -80.53 9.96 29.74
N SER A 461 -79.37 9.31 29.84
CA SER A 461 -79.21 8.05 30.55
C SER A 461 -78.20 8.23 31.68
N ARG A 462 -78.75 8.04 32.88
CA ARG A 462 -78.17 8.01 34.22
C ARG A 462 -76.72 7.51 34.32
N ASP A 463 -76.00 8.12 35.26
CA ASP A 463 -74.82 7.62 35.97
C ASP A 463 -74.77 6.09 36.10
N ILE A 464 -73.83 5.46 35.41
CA ILE A 464 -73.31 4.11 35.72
C ILE A 464 -71.84 4.02 35.25
N PHE A 465 -70.93 4.79 35.84
CA PHE A 465 -69.49 4.47 35.77
C PHE A 465 -68.78 4.98 37.03
N GLU A 466 -69.13 4.37 38.17
CA GLU A 466 -68.26 4.31 39.33
C GLU A 466 -67.34 3.11 39.10
N PHE A 467 -66.11 3.36 38.63
CA PHE A 467 -65.10 2.31 38.53
C PHE A 467 -64.54 2.08 39.95
N GLU A 468 -64.90 0.94 40.54
CA GLU A 468 -64.22 0.41 41.73
C GLU A 468 -62.71 0.31 41.43
N ALA A 469 -61.91 0.95 42.27
CA ALA A 469 -60.46 0.87 42.24
C ALA A 469 -60.03 -0.55 42.60
N GLN A 470 -59.89 -1.39 41.58
CA GLN A 470 -59.37 -2.74 41.71
C GLN A 470 -57.85 -2.70 41.88
N ASP A 471 -57.39 -3.17 43.03
CA ASP A 471 -56.02 -3.39 43.50
C ASP A 471 -54.93 -3.38 42.41
N SER A 472 -54.14 -2.31 42.36
CA SER A 472 -52.92 -2.21 41.57
C SER A 472 -51.73 -2.86 42.29
N ASP A 473 -51.83 -4.15 42.60
CA ASP A 473 -50.80 -4.90 43.34
C ASP A 473 -49.69 -5.49 42.44
N SER A 474 -49.50 -4.96 41.22
CA SER A 474 -48.47 -5.49 40.31
C SER A 474 -47.91 -4.50 39.29
N ILE A 475 -47.96 -3.19 39.57
CA ILE A 475 -47.25 -2.20 38.75
C ILE A 475 -46.06 -1.71 39.55
N THR A 476 -44.87 -2.18 39.17
CA THR A 476 -43.59 -1.71 39.73
C THR A 476 -43.48 -0.22 39.47
N THR A 477 -43.60 0.59 40.51
CA THR A 477 -43.58 2.03 40.37
C THR A 477 -42.15 2.48 40.10
N ARG A 478 -41.98 3.60 39.39
CA ARG A 478 -40.67 4.22 39.13
C ARG A 478 -39.79 4.33 40.39
N ASP A 479 -40.42 4.53 41.55
CA ASP A 479 -39.72 4.63 42.83
C ASP A 479 -39.25 3.27 43.37
N ASP A 480 -39.95 2.17 43.08
CA ASP A 480 -39.51 0.81 43.40
C ASP A 480 -38.29 0.42 42.56
N ILE A 481 -38.31 0.75 41.27
CA ILE A 481 -37.17 0.55 40.36
C ILE A 481 -35.96 1.37 40.84
N LYS A 482 -36.17 2.60 41.30
CA LYS A 482 -35.11 3.42 41.90
C LYS A 482 -34.53 2.78 43.15
N ARG A 483 -35.36 2.33 44.09
CA ARG A 483 -34.88 1.66 45.32
C ARG A 483 -34.08 0.40 45.01
N GLN A 484 -34.54 -0.41 44.06
CA GLN A 484 -33.86 -1.63 43.64
C GLN A 484 -32.51 -1.32 42.97
N SER A 485 -32.44 -0.27 42.15
CA SER A 485 -31.19 0.18 41.54
C SER A 485 -30.19 0.69 42.60
N GLN A 486 -30.68 1.39 43.64
CA GLN A 486 -29.85 1.91 44.72
C GLN A 486 -29.28 0.78 45.58
N PHE A 487 -30.07 -0.26 45.87
CA PHE A 487 -29.63 -1.47 46.57
C PHE A 487 -28.53 -2.23 45.81
N ILE A 488 -28.59 -2.29 44.47
CA ILE A 488 -27.55 -2.93 43.65
C ILE A 488 -26.22 -2.14 43.71
N VAL A 489 -26.29 -0.81 43.74
CA VAL A 489 -25.10 0.07 43.86
C VAL A 489 -24.48 -0.03 45.26
N GLU A 490 -25.30 -0.11 46.31
CA GLU A 490 -24.82 -0.26 47.69
C GLU A 490 -24.24 -1.65 47.97
N SER A 491 -24.79 -2.70 47.37
CA SER A 491 -24.27 -4.06 47.52
C SER A 491 -22.95 -4.29 46.75
N SER A 492 -22.74 -3.59 45.63
CA SER A 492 -21.49 -3.66 44.85
C SER A 492 -20.35 -2.78 45.38
N SER A 493 -20.64 -1.81 46.25
CA SER A 493 -19.64 -0.90 46.84
C SER A 493 -19.06 -1.37 48.19
N LYS A 494 -19.44 -2.55 48.69
CA LYS A 494 -18.77 -3.17 49.85
C LYS A 494 -17.43 -3.81 49.46
N VAL A 495 -16.39 -2.99 49.51
CA VAL A 495 -14.97 -3.38 49.45
C VAL A 495 -14.67 -4.47 50.49
N LYS A 496 -14.15 -5.62 50.03
CA LYS A 496 -13.59 -6.68 50.89
C LYS A 496 -12.41 -6.12 51.70
N LYS A 497 -12.52 -6.10 53.03
CA LYS A 497 -11.37 -5.88 53.92
C LYS A 497 -10.34 -7.01 53.73
N PRO A 498 -9.04 -6.71 53.68
CA PRO A 498 -8.01 -7.74 53.61
C PRO A 498 -7.94 -8.49 54.96
N SER A 499 -7.92 -9.82 54.89
CA SER A 499 -7.60 -10.68 56.03
C SER A 499 -6.13 -10.48 56.41
N LYS A 500 -5.87 -10.36 57.71
CA LYS A 500 -4.55 -10.57 58.29
C LYS A 500 -4.09 -12.01 58.08
#